data_AF-A0A1I6DGA5-F1
#
_entry.id   AF-A0A1I6DGA5-F1
#
_cell.length_a   1.000
_cell.length_b   1.000
_cell.length_c   1.000
_cell.angle_alpha   90.00
_cell.angle_beta   90.00
_cell.angle_gamma   90.00
#
_symmetry.space_group_name_H-M   'P 1'
#
loop_
_entity.id
_entity.type
_entity.pdbx_description
1 polymer ?
#
loop_
_entity_poly.entity_id
_entity_poly.type
_entity_poly.pdbx_seq_one_letter_code
_entity_poly.pdbx_strand_id
1 'polypeptide(L)'
;MRKSKQFISMPVISLQEGQQIGTIKGLVVDPIAKRVAALIIEQKGWFQEQKFIPYNHVRSVGEDAVTVNQGTAVQKGGSLPEIINLVKNNIKITGTRVVTESGTILGEVDDYYVNLDSGELVGIEFSGGYISGIVSGRAFLDVDHVLTVGKEMIVCSDQALEKTIKLEGGLQEKLRGIKDTTGNLWETTVQKTRGLSSSVNQSIGKLKRNKTEDKPDSTPVGAKPNQEQPAHTDNPPGKE
;
A
#
# COMPACT_ATOMS: atom_id res chain seq x y z
N MET A 1 14.19 -6.04 1.74
CA MET A 1 13.24 -6.46 0.69
C MET A 1 12.23 -5.35 0.42
N ARG A 2 11.54 -5.35 -0.74
CA ARG A 2 10.49 -4.39 -1.14
C ARG A 2 9.40 -5.11 -1.94
N LYS A 3 8.14 -4.67 -1.85
CA LYS A 3 7.03 -5.24 -2.66
C LYS A 3 7.16 -4.87 -4.13
N SER A 4 6.74 -5.75 -5.03
CA SER A 4 6.82 -5.56 -6.49
C SER A 4 6.17 -4.25 -6.94
N LYS A 5 4.99 -3.91 -6.40
CA LYS A 5 4.27 -2.66 -6.73
C LYS A 5 5.01 -1.39 -6.29
N GLN A 6 5.90 -1.47 -5.31
CA GLN A 6 6.69 -0.32 -4.83
C GLN A 6 7.92 -0.03 -5.70
N PHE A 7 8.23 -0.86 -6.71
CA PHE A 7 9.17 -0.50 -7.78
C PHE A 7 8.50 0.33 -8.87
N ILE A 8 7.19 0.21 -9.06
CA ILE A 8 6.46 0.85 -10.15
C ILE A 8 6.43 2.37 -9.93
N SER A 9 6.56 3.13 -11.00
CA SER A 9 6.67 4.60 -11.02
C SER A 9 7.92 5.18 -10.33
N MET A 10 8.84 4.35 -9.81
CA MET A 10 10.13 4.86 -9.30
C MET A 10 10.97 5.45 -10.46
N PRO A 11 11.58 6.64 -10.27
CA PRO A 11 12.60 7.15 -11.18
C PRO A 11 13.85 6.27 -11.15
N VAL A 12 14.49 6.12 -12.33
CA VAL A 12 15.84 5.57 -12.43
C VAL A 12 16.84 6.68 -12.67
N ILE A 13 17.87 6.75 -11.84
CA ILE A 13 18.92 7.77 -11.87
C ILE A 13 20.26 7.15 -12.29
N SER A 14 20.95 7.82 -13.22
CA SER A 14 22.33 7.53 -13.58
C SER A 14 23.29 8.28 -12.66
N LEU A 15 24.20 7.57 -12.00
CA LEU A 15 25.14 8.16 -11.04
C LEU A 15 26.27 8.96 -11.72
N GLN A 16 26.81 8.49 -12.85
CA GLN A 16 27.85 9.21 -13.59
C GLN A 16 27.34 10.48 -14.28
N GLU A 17 26.11 10.47 -14.79
CA GLU A 17 25.55 11.61 -15.54
C GLU A 17 24.63 12.52 -14.68
N GLY A 18 24.34 12.13 -13.44
CA GLY A 18 23.51 12.92 -12.50
C GLY A 18 22.05 13.11 -12.91
N GLN A 19 21.54 12.32 -13.86
CA GLN A 19 20.25 12.54 -14.52
C GLN A 19 19.25 11.38 -14.31
N GLN A 20 17.95 11.69 -14.34
CA GLN A 20 16.91 10.67 -14.45
C GLN A 20 16.89 10.10 -15.88
N ILE A 21 17.20 8.82 -16.03
CA ILE A 21 17.24 8.11 -17.33
C ILE A 21 15.95 7.36 -17.66
N GLY A 22 14.93 7.40 -16.80
CA GLY A 22 13.62 6.81 -17.05
C GLY A 22 12.79 6.60 -15.78
N THR A 23 11.72 5.84 -15.91
CA THR A 23 10.82 5.43 -14.82
C THR A 23 10.53 3.94 -14.95
N ILE A 24 10.44 3.21 -13.83
CA ILE A 24 10.11 1.79 -13.84
C ILE A 24 8.61 1.60 -14.11
N LYS A 25 8.29 0.82 -15.15
CA LYS A 25 6.92 0.46 -15.54
C LYS A 25 6.52 -0.96 -15.12
N GLY A 26 7.48 -1.80 -14.78
CA GLY A 26 7.26 -3.21 -14.44
C GLY A 26 8.55 -3.95 -14.13
N LEU A 27 8.40 -5.22 -13.78
CA LEU A 27 9.49 -6.14 -13.44
C LEU A 27 9.36 -7.39 -14.32
N VAL A 28 10.47 -7.85 -14.90
CA VAL A 28 10.56 -9.14 -15.60
C VAL A 28 11.15 -10.14 -14.62
N VAL A 29 10.41 -11.20 -14.30
CA VAL A 29 10.84 -12.25 -13.38
C VAL A 29 11.26 -13.50 -14.15
N ASP A 30 12.39 -14.08 -13.75
CA ASP A 30 12.80 -15.43 -14.09
C ASP A 30 12.11 -16.40 -13.10
N PRO A 31 11.22 -17.29 -13.58
CA PRO A 31 10.50 -18.23 -12.72
C PRO A 31 11.36 -19.43 -12.27
N ILE A 32 12.47 -19.72 -12.97
CA ILE A 32 13.37 -20.84 -12.67
C ILE A 32 14.39 -20.37 -11.64
N ALA A 33 15.05 -19.24 -11.89
CA ALA A 33 15.99 -18.62 -10.95
C ALA A 33 15.30 -17.82 -9.82
N LYS A 34 13.96 -17.85 -9.74
CA LYS A 34 13.10 -17.16 -8.76
C LYS A 34 13.57 -15.72 -8.46
N ARG A 35 13.86 -14.91 -9.49
CA ARG A 35 14.42 -13.55 -9.32
C ARG A 35 13.94 -12.56 -10.37
N VAL A 36 13.98 -11.27 -10.07
CA VAL A 36 13.83 -10.22 -11.08
C VAL A 36 15.06 -10.27 -12.01
N ALA A 37 14.83 -10.59 -13.28
CA ALA A 37 15.86 -10.61 -14.30
C ALA A 37 16.13 -9.21 -14.87
N ALA A 38 15.08 -8.38 -15.01
CA ALA A 38 15.21 -7.00 -15.48
C ALA A 38 14.08 -6.09 -14.97
N LEU A 39 14.38 -4.79 -14.86
CA LEU A 39 13.40 -3.72 -14.72
C LEU A 39 12.90 -3.30 -16.11
N ILE A 40 11.59 -3.11 -16.29
CA ILE A 40 11.01 -2.54 -17.51
C ILE A 40 11.02 -1.02 -17.36
N ILE A 41 11.66 -0.31 -18.29
CA ILE A 41 11.85 1.14 -18.24
C ILE A 41 11.01 1.85 -19.29
N GLU A 42 10.24 2.84 -18.83
CA GLU A 42 9.58 3.84 -19.65
C GLU A 42 10.43 5.11 -19.73
N GLN A 43 10.50 5.71 -20.91
CA GLN A 43 11.19 6.98 -21.18
C GLN A 43 10.24 7.93 -21.90
N LYS A 44 10.36 9.23 -21.62
CA LYS A 44 9.55 10.27 -22.27
C LYS A 44 10.06 10.48 -23.71
N GLY A 45 9.20 10.28 -24.70
CA GLY A 45 9.51 10.51 -26.12
C GLY A 45 8.54 9.80 -27.08
N TRP A 46 8.73 10.00 -28.38
CA TRP A 46 7.90 9.37 -29.44
C TRP A 46 8.27 7.90 -29.69
N PHE A 47 9.49 7.48 -29.33
CA PHE A 47 9.99 6.13 -29.61
C PHE A 47 9.30 5.07 -28.73
N GLN A 48 8.50 4.21 -29.36
CA GLN A 48 7.69 3.17 -28.71
C GLN A 48 8.47 1.89 -28.32
N GLU A 49 9.78 1.85 -28.53
CA GLU A 49 10.59 0.67 -28.26
C GLU A 49 10.80 0.47 -26.75
N GLN A 50 10.30 -0.66 -26.23
CA GLN A 50 10.41 -1.02 -24.82
C GLN A 50 11.88 -1.24 -24.41
N LYS A 51 12.27 -0.60 -23.31
CA LYS A 51 13.63 -0.65 -22.77
C LYS A 51 13.66 -1.37 -21.43
N PHE A 52 14.83 -1.88 -21.09
CA PHE A 52 15.06 -2.73 -19.93
C PHE A 52 16.38 -2.37 -19.24
N ILE A 53 16.46 -2.58 -17.93
CA ILE A 53 17.72 -2.62 -17.17
C ILE A 53 17.83 -4.04 -16.59
N PRO A 54 18.78 -4.88 -17.05
CA PRO A 54 19.13 -6.13 -16.39
C PRO A 54 19.42 -5.90 -14.90
N TYR A 55 18.93 -6.74 -14.00
CA TYR A 55 18.97 -6.43 -12.56
C TYR A 55 20.41 -6.34 -12.02
N ASN A 56 21.35 -7.07 -12.61
CA ASN A 56 22.79 -6.97 -12.31
C ASN A 56 23.43 -5.62 -12.71
N HIS A 57 22.72 -4.71 -13.39
CA HIS A 57 23.14 -3.31 -13.61
C HIS A 57 22.54 -2.33 -12.59
N VAL A 58 21.61 -2.77 -11.73
CA VAL A 58 21.11 -1.97 -10.61
C VAL A 58 22.22 -1.82 -9.58
N ARG A 59 22.49 -0.57 -9.17
CA ARG A 59 23.50 -0.25 -8.16
C ARG A 59 22.93 -0.20 -6.75
N SER A 60 21.70 0.28 -6.60
CA SER A 60 20.93 0.28 -5.35
C SER A 60 19.47 0.68 -5.60
N VAL A 61 18.55 0.13 -4.81
CA VAL A 61 17.13 0.51 -4.75
C VAL A 61 16.91 1.34 -3.48
N GLY A 62 17.06 2.66 -3.59
CA GLY A 62 16.83 3.60 -2.50
C GLY A 62 15.35 3.80 -2.19
N GLU A 63 15.01 4.64 -1.22
CA GLU A 63 13.61 4.95 -0.88
C GLU A 63 12.87 5.54 -2.09
N ASP A 64 13.32 6.70 -2.58
CA ASP A 64 12.70 7.46 -3.67
C ASP A 64 13.09 7.01 -5.09
N ALA A 65 14.27 6.40 -5.28
CA ALA A 65 14.85 6.17 -6.60
C ALA A 65 15.64 4.87 -6.72
N VAL A 66 15.68 4.31 -7.93
CA VAL A 66 16.63 3.24 -8.29
C VAL A 66 17.84 3.85 -8.99
N THR A 67 19.04 3.39 -8.65
CA THR A 67 20.29 3.91 -9.18
C THR A 67 21.00 2.90 -10.08
N VAL A 68 21.67 3.40 -11.11
CA VAL A 68 22.61 2.65 -11.95
C VAL A 68 23.89 3.46 -12.15
N ASN A 69 25.00 2.79 -12.49
CA ASN A 69 26.28 3.47 -12.66
C ASN A 69 26.25 4.53 -13.77
N GLN A 70 25.63 4.22 -14.92
CA GLN A 70 25.65 5.03 -16.14
C GLN A 70 24.44 4.73 -17.03
N GLY A 71 24.06 5.66 -17.91
CA GLY A 71 22.86 5.58 -18.75
C GLY A 71 22.83 4.39 -19.71
N THR A 72 23.99 3.85 -20.10
CA THR A 72 24.11 2.65 -20.95
C THR A 72 23.64 1.35 -20.26
N ALA A 73 23.29 1.40 -18.97
CA ALA A 73 22.57 0.32 -18.30
C ALA A 73 21.16 0.10 -18.87
N VAL A 74 20.54 1.15 -19.44
CA VAL A 74 19.25 1.07 -20.15
C VAL A 74 19.48 0.54 -21.55
N GLN A 75 18.96 -0.65 -21.83
CA GLN A 75 19.13 -1.36 -23.08
C GLN A 75 17.80 -1.57 -23.83
N LYS A 76 17.90 -1.85 -25.12
CA LYS A 76 16.78 -2.19 -26.00
C LYS A 76 16.47 -3.67 -25.89
N GLY A 77 15.21 -4.06 -26.12
CA GLY A 77 14.84 -5.49 -26.19
C GLY A 77 15.69 -6.30 -27.17
N GLY A 78 16.09 -5.71 -28.30
CA GLY A 78 16.91 -6.37 -29.31
C GLY A 78 18.33 -6.79 -28.87
N SER A 79 18.87 -6.24 -27.78
CA SER A 79 20.17 -6.66 -27.21
C SER A 79 20.05 -7.62 -26.02
N LEU A 80 18.83 -8.01 -25.63
CA LEU A 80 18.55 -8.82 -24.44
C LEU A 80 17.62 -10.00 -24.76
N PRO A 81 18.08 -11.00 -25.56
CA PRO A 81 17.23 -12.10 -26.03
C PRO A 81 16.63 -12.93 -24.88
N GLU A 82 17.37 -13.15 -23.80
CA GLU A 82 16.90 -13.88 -22.60
C GLU A 82 15.74 -13.16 -21.92
N ILE A 83 15.88 -11.85 -21.67
CA ILE A 83 14.83 -11.00 -21.10
C ILE A 83 13.59 -10.98 -22.00
N ILE A 84 13.78 -10.89 -23.32
CA ILE A 84 12.68 -10.94 -24.28
C ILE A 84 11.98 -12.30 -24.31
N ASN A 85 12.68 -13.40 -24.07
CA ASN A 85 12.05 -14.72 -23.93
C ASN A 85 11.21 -14.82 -22.64
N LEU A 86 11.70 -14.28 -21.51
CA LEU A 86 10.89 -14.16 -20.27
C LEU A 86 9.64 -13.30 -20.48
N VAL A 87 9.77 -12.15 -21.16
CA VAL A 87 8.63 -11.28 -21.51
C VAL A 87 7.61 -11.98 -22.42
N LYS A 88 8.06 -12.74 -23.44
CA LYS A 88 7.19 -13.53 -24.32
C LYS A 88 6.45 -14.65 -23.56
N ASN A 89 7.11 -15.29 -22.61
CA ASN A 89 6.48 -16.31 -21.76
C ASN A 89 5.35 -15.72 -20.89
N ASN A 90 5.43 -14.42 -20.57
CA ASN A 90 4.39 -13.63 -19.90
C ASN A 90 3.88 -14.30 -18.61
N ILE A 91 4.82 -14.82 -17.82
CA ILE A 91 4.55 -15.39 -16.50
C ILE A 91 4.38 -14.23 -15.51
N LYS A 92 3.24 -14.24 -14.82
CA LYS A 92 2.88 -13.25 -13.80
C LYS A 92 2.79 -13.95 -12.45
N ILE A 93 3.17 -13.26 -11.40
CA ILE A 93 3.07 -13.75 -10.02
C ILE A 93 1.80 -13.18 -9.36
N THR A 94 1.62 -11.86 -9.36
CA THR A 94 0.37 -11.23 -8.94
C THR A 94 -0.81 -11.67 -9.81
N GLY A 95 -1.93 -12.04 -9.18
CA GLY A 95 -3.13 -12.58 -9.82
C GLY A 95 -3.06 -14.09 -10.14
N THR A 96 -1.99 -14.76 -9.72
CA THR A 96 -1.80 -16.21 -9.94
C THR A 96 -2.24 -17.00 -8.70
N ARG A 97 -2.94 -18.12 -8.92
CA ARG A 97 -3.44 -18.97 -7.83
C ARG A 97 -2.32 -19.75 -7.16
N VAL A 98 -2.35 -19.86 -5.84
CA VAL A 98 -1.40 -20.66 -5.05
C VAL A 98 -2.05 -22.01 -4.73
N VAL A 99 -1.33 -23.10 -4.99
CA VAL A 99 -1.78 -24.48 -4.78
C VAL A 99 -0.68 -25.33 -4.13
N THR A 100 -1.04 -26.27 -3.26
CA THR A 100 -0.10 -27.23 -2.67
C THR A 100 0.22 -28.40 -3.60
N GLU A 101 1.24 -29.19 -3.29
CA GLU A 101 1.55 -30.46 -3.97
C GLU A 101 0.37 -31.44 -3.95
N SER A 102 -0.35 -31.51 -2.82
CA SER A 102 -1.60 -32.26 -2.65
C SER A 102 -2.81 -31.68 -3.39
N GLY A 103 -2.67 -30.57 -4.11
CA GLY A 103 -3.73 -29.94 -4.90
C GLY A 103 -4.68 -29.01 -4.13
N THR A 104 -4.36 -28.66 -2.88
CA THR A 104 -5.17 -27.72 -2.08
C THR A 104 -4.92 -26.29 -2.53
N ILE A 105 -5.97 -25.60 -2.99
CA ILE A 105 -5.88 -24.18 -3.36
C ILE A 105 -5.80 -23.32 -2.09
N LEU A 106 -4.68 -22.63 -1.90
CA LEU A 106 -4.44 -21.76 -0.74
C LEU A 106 -4.98 -20.34 -0.94
N GLY A 107 -5.02 -19.84 -2.19
CA GLY A 107 -5.49 -18.47 -2.47
C GLY A 107 -4.99 -17.94 -3.82
N GLU A 108 -4.91 -16.62 -3.94
CA GLU A 108 -4.39 -15.86 -5.08
C GLU A 108 -3.38 -14.81 -4.63
N VAL A 109 -2.31 -14.60 -5.40
CA VAL A 109 -1.20 -13.71 -5.01
C VAL A 109 -1.54 -12.24 -5.21
N ASP A 110 -1.53 -11.47 -4.12
CA ASP A 110 -1.68 -10.01 -4.10
C ASP A 110 -0.39 -9.29 -4.53
N ASP A 111 0.78 -9.81 -4.15
CA ASP A 111 2.09 -9.18 -4.36
C ASP A 111 3.25 -10.17 -4.19
N TYR A 112 4.48 -9.75 -4.49
CA TYR A 112 5.69 -10.48 -4.14
C TYR A 112 6.79 -9.55 -3.65
N TYR A 113 7.67 -10.08 -2.82
CA TYR A 113 8.77 -9.35 -2.21
C TYR A 113 10.08 -9.66 -2.92
N VAL A 114 10.87 -8.62 -3.18
CA VAL A 114 12.16 -8.69 -3.89
C VAL A 114 13.29 -8.28 -2.94
N ASN A 115 14.38 -9.05 -2.93
CA ASN A 115 15.64 -8.70 -2.29
C ASN A 115 16.30 -7.56 -3.08
N LEU A 116 16.69 -6.48 -2.41
CA LEU A 116 17.14 -5.26 -3.09
C LEU A 116 18.57 -5.35 -3.62
N ASP A 117 19.37 -6.28 -3.09
CA ASP A 117 20.78 -6.43 -3.41
C ASP A 117 21.02 -7.54 -4.45
N SER A 118 20.26 -8.63 -4.39
CA SER A 118 20.38 -9.78 -5.31
C SER A 118 19.29 -9.85 -6.40
N GLY A 119 18.16 -9.16 -6.21
CA GLY A 119 16.98 -9.24 -7.08
C GLY A 119 16.13 -10.51 -6.90
N GLU A 120 16.51 -11.41 -6.00
CA GLU A 120 15.78 -12.65 -5.70
C GLU A 120 14.39 -12.36 -5.14
N LEU A 121 13.42 -13.23 -5.41
CA LEU A 121 12.16 -13.27 -4.68
C LEU A 121 12.46 -13.72 -3.24
N VAL A 122 11.87 -13.04 -2.27
CA VAL A 122 11.92 -13.42 -0.84
C VAL A 122 10.65 -14.17 -0.44
N GLY A 123 9.54 -13.92 -1.13
CA GLY A 123 8.27 -14.59 -0.89
C GLY A 123 7.10 -13.90 -1.58
N ILE A 124 5.91 -14.46 -1.41
CA ILE A 124 4.65 -13.99 -1.99
C ILE A 124 3.67 -13.55 -0.90
N GLU A 125 2.94 -12.48 -1.15
CA GLU A 125 1.76 -12.06 -0.38
C GLU A 125 0.51 -12.57 -1.11
N PHE A 126 -0.35 -13.32 -0.42
CA PHE A 126 -1.54 -13.92 -1.01
C PHE A 126 -2.77 -13.83 -0.10
N SER A 127 -3.96 -13.91 -0.70
CA SER A 127 -5.25 -13.80 -0.01
C SER A 127 -6.30 -14.77 -0.60
N GLY A 128 -7.44 -14.89 0.10
CA GLY A 128 -8.52 -15.80 -0.28
C GLY A 128 -8.27 -17.26 0.11
N GLY A 129 -8.94 -18.17 -0.58
CA GLY A 129 -8.89 -19.62 -0.32
C GLY A 129 -9.65 -20.08 0.94
N TYR A 130 -9.76 -21.40 1.12
CA TYR A 130 -10.32 -22.02 2.32
C TYR A 130 -9.24 -22.26 3.39
N ILE A 131 -8.42 -21.24 3.66
CA ILE A 131 -7.39 -21.33 4.69
C ILE A 131 -8.06 -21.45 6.07
N SER A 132 -7.98 -22.63 6.67
CA SER A 132 -8.51 -22.86 8.02
C SER A 132 -7.86 -21.90 9.00
N GLY A 133 -8.66 -21.00 9.57
CA GLY A 133 -8.18 -19.97 10.51
C GLY A 133 -7.56 -18.70 9.88
N ILE A 134 -7.61 -18.49 8.55
CA ILE A 134 -7.40 -17.15 7.95
C ILE A 134 -8.70 -16.71 7.28
N VAL A 135 -9.70 -16.40 8.11
CA VAL A 135 -10.93 -15.75 7.65
C VAL A 135 -10.60 -14.28 7.32
N SER A 136 -10.54 -13.94 6.03
CA SER A 136 -10.35 -12.57 5.49
C SER A 136 -9.01 -11.86 5.74
N GLY A 137 -7.92 -12.59 6.02
CA GLY A 137 -6.56 -12.04 6.16
C GLY A 137 -5.70 -12.15 4.89
N ARG A 138 -4.61 -11.36 4.82
CA ARG A 138 -3.48 -11.59 3.89
C ARG A 138 -2.37 -12.39 4.55
N ALA A 139 -1.67 -13.19 3.75
CA ALA A 139 -0.69 -14.19 4.16
C ALA A 139 0.64 -14.01 3.42
N PHE A 140 1.76 -14.20 4.10
CA PHE A 140 3.10 -14.27 3.49
C PHE A 140 3.59 -15.72 3.46
N LEU A 141 4.02 -16.17 2.29
CA LEU A 141 4.72 -17.43 2.09
C LEU A 141 6.15 -17.17 1.59
N ASP A 142 7.12 -17.79 2.24
CA ASP A 142 8.54 -17.70 1.88
C ASP A 142 8.84 -18.38 0.53
N VAL A 143 9.82 -17.86 -0.21
CA VAL A 143 10.27 -18.37 -1.51
C VAL A 143 10.79 -19.82 -1.45
N ASP A 144 11.30 -20.26 -0.29
CA ASP A 144 11.79 -21.63 -0.08
C ASP A 144 10.66 -22.67 -0.15
N HIS A 145 9.43 -22.27 0.20
CA HIS A 145 8.24 -23.12 0.09
C HIS A 145 7.58 -23.08 -1.30
N VAL A 146 8.00 -22.18 -2.19
CA VAL A 146 7.52 -22.12 -3.58
C VAL A 146 8.32 -23.10 -4.43
N LEU A 147 7.66 -24.12 -4.99
CA LEU A 147 8.30 -25.16 -5.79
C LEU A 147 8.34 -24.79 -7.29
N THR A 148 7.24 -24.23 -7.81
CA THR A 148 7.11 -23.88 -9.24
C THR A 148 6.37 -22.56 -9.40
N VAL A 149 6.97 -21.59 -10.11
CA VAL A 149 6.29 -20.36 -10.55
C VAL A 149 5.76 -20.58 -11.97
N GLY A 150 4.54 -21.13 -12.06
CA GLY A 150 3.87 -21.41 -13.33
C GLY A 150 3.14 -20.20 -13.93
N LYS A 151 2.61 -20.36 -15.14
CA LYS A 151 1.85 -19.32 -15.86
C LYS A 151 0.42 -19.12 -15.33
N GLU A 152 -0.17 -20.16 -14.75
CA GLU A 152 -1.58 -20.17 -14.27
C GLU A 152 -1.72 -20.48 -12.78
N MET A 153 -0.70 -21.10 -12.18
CA MET A 153 -0.64 -21.47 -10.77
C MET A 153 0.81 -21.42 -10.27
N ILE A 154 0.99 -21.05 -9.01
CA ILE A 154 2.22 -21.25 -8.24
C ILE A 154 2.03 -22.48 -7.37
N VAL A 155 2.91 -23.47 -7.53
CA VAL A 155 2.90 -24.69 -6.71
C VAL A 155 3.81 -24.47 -5.51
N CYS A 156 3.35 -24.83 -4.32
CA CYS A 156 4.09 -24.76 -3.07
C CYS A 156 4.08 -26.09 -2.31
N SER A 157 5.05 -26.30 -1.43
CA SER A 157 5.15 -27.52 -0.63
C SER A 157 3.92 -27.71 0.25
N ASP A 158 3.50 -28.95 0.56
CA ASP A 158 2.35 -29.18 1.45
C ASP A 158 2.49 -28.52 2.84
N GLN A 159 3.73 -28.33 3.33
CA GLN A 159 4.02 -27.63 4.59
C GLN A 159 3.83 -26.09 4.53
N ALA A 160 3.63 -25.51 3.33
CA ALA A 160 3.55 -24.07 3.12
C ALA A 160 2.53 -23.37 4.03
N LEU A 161 1.39 -24.02 4.27
CA LEU A 161 0.31 -23.45 5.09
C LEU A 161 0.68 -23.31 6.56
N GLU A 162 1.48 -24.23 7.11
CA GLU A 162 1.97 -24.17 8.49
C GLU A 162 3.08 -23.13 8.70
N LYS A 163 3.82 -22.81 7.63
CA LYS A 163 4.93 -21.85 7.63
C LYS A 163 4.52 -20.44 7.20
N THR A 164 3.26 -20.27 6.82
CA THR A 164 2.68 -19.00 6.37
C THR A 164 2.55 -18.00 7.52
N ILE A 165 3.04 -16.77 7.34
CA ILE A 165 2.93 -15.68 8.31
C ILE A 165 1.69 -14.83 8.00
N LYS A 166 0.76 -14.70 8.95
CA LYS A 166 -0.41 -13.81 8.80
C LYS A 166 0.04 -12.34 8.85
N LEU A 167 -0.27 -11.56 7.82
CA LEU A 167 0.11 -10.14 7.73
C LEU A 167 -0.97 -9.19 8.28
N GLU A 168 -2.25 -9.48 8.03
CA GLU A 168 -3.38 -8.68 8.52
C GLU A 168 -4.49 -9.57 9.09
N GLY A 169 -5.13 -9.09 10.16
CA GLY A 169 -6.22 -9.76 10.90
C GLY A 169 -6.04 -9.73 12.42
N GLY A 170 -4.80 -9.95 12.90
CA GLY A 170 -4.48 -10.25 14.31
C GLY A 170 -4.78 -9.17 15.36
N LEU A 171 -5.24 -7.97 14.97
CA LEU A 171 -5.73 -6.95 15.91
C LEU A 171 -7.26 -6.94 16.01
N GLN A 172 -7.97 -7.04 14.88
CA GLN A 172 -9.44 -7.09 14.86
C GLN A 172 -9.97 -8.40 15.45
N GLU A 173 -9.24 -9.51 15.22
CA GLU A 173 -9.54 -10.82 15.79
C GLU A 173 -9.39 -10.81 17.33
N LYS A 174 -8.36 -10.15 17.86
CA LYS A 174 -8.20 -9.91 19.31
C LYS A 174 -9.29 -9.01 19.89
N LEU A 175 -9.69 -7.95 19.17
CA LEU A 175 -10.78 -7.06 19.60
C LEU A 175 -12.15 -7.77 19.62
N ARG A 176 -12.40 -8.73 18.73
CA ARG A 176 -13.58 -9.61 18.77
C ARG A 176 -13.53 -10.56 19.97
N GLY A 177 -12.42 -11.27 20.19
CA GLY A 177 -12.24 -12.15 21.35
C GLY A 177 -12.41 -11.41 22.70
N ILE A 178 -11.99 -10.15 22.78
CA ILE A 178 -12.29 -9.28 23.92
C ILE A 178 -13.80 -9.04 24.03
N LYS A 179 -14.48 -8.63 22.95
CA LYS A 179 -15.92 -8.32 22.98
C LYS A 179 -16.77 -9.48 23.51
N ASP A 180 -16.50 -10.70 23.04
CA ASP A 180 -17.29 -11.88 23.40
C ASP A 180 -16.99 -12.39 24.82
N THR A 181 -15.80 -12.06 25.36
CA THR A 181 -15.41 -12.35 26.76
C THR A 181 -15.76 -11.21 27.73
N THR A 182 -16.13 -10.02 27.23
CA THR A 182 -16.21 -8.76 28.00
C THR A 182 -17.64 -8.18 28.07
N GLY A 183 -18.65 -9.04 28.17
CA GLY A 183 -19.98 -8.59 28.64
C GLY A 183 -19.90 -7.95 30.05
N ASN A 184 -19.06 -8.51 30.93
CA ASN A 184 -19.11 -8.21 32.37
C ASN A 184 -17.94 -7.34 32.89
N LEU A 185 -16.83 -7.22 32.15
CA LEU A 185 -15.64 -6.48 32.63
C LEU A 185 -15.75 -4.96 32.39
N TRP A 186 -16.55 -4.51 31.42
CA TRP A 186 -16.72 -3.07 31.16
C TRP A 186 -17.44 -2.38 32.31
N GLU A 187 -18.54 -2.98 32.81
CA GLU A 187 -19.22 -2.50 34.01
C GLU A 187 -18.30 -2.55 35.24
N THR A 188 -17.63 -3.68 35.48
CA THR A 188 -16.76 -3.86 36.65
C THR A 188 -15.58 -2.86 36.66
N THR A 189 -15.08 -2.47 35.49
CA THR A 189 -14.01 -1.47 35.36
C THR A 189 -14.54 -0.06 35.62
N VAL A 190 -15.65 0.34 34.98
CA VAL A 190 -16.28 1.66 35.19
C VAL A 190 -16.73 1.86 36.65
N GLN A 191 -17.19 0.79 37.32
CA GLN A 191 -17.48 0.79 38.76
C GLN A 191 -16.22 1.06 39.59
N LYS A 192 -15.07 0.41 39.29
CA LYS A 192 -13.81 0.65 40.02
C LYS A 192 -13.20 2.03 39.78
N THR A 193 -13.33 2.60 38.58
CA THR A 193 -12.84 3.97 38.30
C THR A 193 -13.60 5.03 39.10
N ARG A 194 -14.86 4.78 39.51
CA ARG A 194 -15.60 5.67 40.41
C ARG A 194 -15.02 5.72 41.84
N GLY A 195 -14.26 4.71 42.27
CA GLY A 195 -13.64 4.65 43.60
C GLY A 195 -12.29 5.37 43.74
N LEU A 196 -11.68 5.84 42.65
CA LEU A 196 -10.35 6.47 42.64
C LEU A 196 -10.37 7.97 42.28
N SER A 197 -11.56 8.57 42.22
CA SER A 197 -11.78 9.98 41.87
C SER A 197 -11.41 10.99 42.98
N SER A 198 -11.13 10.52 44.20
CA SER A 198 -11.02 11.33 45.41
C SER A 198 -9.66 12.01 45.65
N SER A 199 -8.64 11.76 44.83
CA SER A 199 -7.27 12.31 45.05
C SER A 199 -6.64 13.07 43.87
N VAL A 200 -7.30 13.17 42.72
CA VAL A 200 -6.75 13.88 41.53
C VAL A 200 -7.58 15.13 41.20
N ASN A 201 -7.68 16.06 42.15
CA ASN A 201 -8.42 17.32 41.96
C ASN A 201 -7.82 18.55 42.68
N GLN A 202 -6.50 18.60 42.87
CA GLN A 202 -5.84 19.71 43.59
C GLN A 202 -4.92 20.60 42.74
N SER A 203 -4.69 20.28 41.46
CA SER A 203 -3.75 21.00 40.58
C SER A 203 -4.37 21.66 39.34
N ILE A 204 -5.64 21.39 39.00
CA ILE A 204 -6.30 21.91 37.79
C ILE A 204 -7.67 22.49 38.16
N GLY A 205 -7.69 23.65 38.84
CA GLY A 205 -8.94 24.24 39.34
C GLY A 205 -8.93 25.74 39.68
N LYS A 206 -7.78 26.43 39.67
CA LYS A 206 -7.72 27.88 39.92
C LYS A 206 -7.61 28.67 38.60
N LEU A 207 -8.74 28.86 37.88
CA LEU A 207 -8.93 29.96 36.90
C LEU A 207 -10.38 30.06 36.35
N LYS A 208 -11.37 30.19 37.24
CA LYS A 208 -12.78 30.64 37.03
C LYS A 208 -13.50 30.51 38.40
N ARG A 209 -14.49 31.33 38.80
CA ARG A 209 -15.01 32.61 38.29
C ARG A 209 -15.94 33.22 39.37
N ASN A 210 -15.53 34.30 40.03
CA ASN A 210 -16.47 35.24 40.65
C ASN A 210 -16.75 36.33 39.60
N LYS A 211 -17.98 36.72 39.26
CA LYS A 211 -19.18 36.92 40.08
C LYS A 211 -20.45 36.77 39.19
N THR A 212 -21.62 36.68 39.82
CA THR A 212 -22.96 36.75 39.18
C THR A 212 -23.69 37.99 39.71
N GLU A 213 -24.92 38.23 39.24
CA GLU A 213 -25.82 39.36 39.56
C GLU A 213 -25.39 40.67 38.86
N ASP A 214 -26.31 41.48 38.30
CA ASP A 214 -27.71 41.70 38.71
C ASP A 214 -28.76 41.67 37.56
N LYS A 215 -30.02 42.01 37.89
CA LYS A 215 -31.23 42.17 37.05
C LYS A 215 -31.63 43.68 37.00
N PRO A 216 -32.72 44.15 36.34
CA PRO A 216 -33.65 43.50 35.39
C PRO A 216 -33.98 44.33 34.10
N ASP A 217 -34.95 43.81 33.33
CA ASP A 217 -36.03 44.52 32.60
C ASP A 217 -35.77 45.39 31.33
N SER A 218 -36.38 44.98 30.21
CA SER A 218 -37.34 45.80 29.41
C SER A 218 -37.77 45.11 28.10
N THR A 219 -39.05 45.22 27.74
CA THR A 219 -39.68 44.78 26.47
C THR A 219 -39.47 45.82 25.35
N PRO A 220 -39.54 45.47 24.03
CA PRO A 220 -40.86 45.29 23.37
C PRO A 220 -40.93 44.36 22.12
N VAL A 221 -42.18 44.17 21.64
CA VAL A 221 -42.71 44.22 20.23
C VAL A 221 -41.68 44.25 19.07
N GLY A 222 -41.88 43.61 17.90
CA GLY A 222 -43.05 42.94 17.29
C GLY A 222 -42.72 42.37 15.89
N ALA A 223 -43.69 42.20 14.99
CA ALA A 223 -43.52 41.37 13.78
C ALA A 223 -43.81 42.04 12.41
N LYS A 224 -42.95 41.75 11.41
CA LYS A 224 -43.20 41.62 9.93
C LYS A 224 -43.77 42.85 9.16
N PRO A 225 -43.84 42.86 7.79
CA PRO A 225 -43.01 42.23 6.74
C PRO A 225 -42.56 43.16 5.56
N ASN A 226 -41.72 42.63 4.66
CA ASN A 226 -41.58 42.82 3.18
C ASN A 226 -42.14 44.05 2.41
N GLN A 227 -41.32 44.66 1.51
CA GLN A 227 -41.73 45.19 0.18
C GLN A 227 -40.53 45.52 -0.77
N GLU A 228 -40.79 45.93 -2.03
CA GLU A 228 -39.87 45.84 -3.19
C GLU A 228 -39.57 47.17 -3.94
N GLN A 229 -38.36 47.28 -4.55
CA GLN A 229 -38.02 47.99 -5.82
C GLN A 229 -38.26 49.54 -5.92
N PRO A 230 -37.93 50.28 -7.04
CA PRO A 230 -37.46 49.90 -8.39
C PRO A 230 -36.31 50.73 -9.05
N ALA A 231 -35.97 50.39 -10.32
CA ALA A 231 -35.46 51.24 -11.45
C ALA A 231 -34.02 51.87 -11.40
N HIS A 232 -33.09 51.55 -12.34
CA HIS A 232 -32.82 52.15 -13.69
C HIS A 232 -32.11 53.55 -13.67
N THR A 233 -31.28 53.99 -14.64
CA THR A 233 -30.76 53.47 -15.96
C THR A 233 -29.20 53.38 -15.93
N ASP A 234 -28.31 53.38 -16.96
CA ASP A 234 -28.35 53.48 -18.45
C ASP A 234 -27.06 52.88 -19.14
N ASN A 235 -26.83 53.15 -20.44
CA ASN A 235 -25.63 52.83 -21.27
C ASN A 235 -24.90 54.16 -21.73
N PRO A 236 -23.92 54.27 -22.70
CA PRO A 236 -23.58 53.45 -23.89
C PRO A 236 -22.05 53.20 -24.18
N PRO A 237 -21.64 52.56 -25.31
CA PRO A 237 -20.26 52.05 -25.52
C PRO A 237 -19.48 52.58 -26.77
N GLY A 238 -18.17 52.25 -26.83
CA GLY A 238 -17.30 52.16 -28.02
C GLY A 238 -16.16 51.15 -27.72
N LYS A 239 -15.72 50.23 -28.60
CA LYS A 239 -15.22 50.31 -29.99
C LYS A 239 -13.85 51.00 -30.13
N GLU A 240 -12.79 50.20 -30.12
CA GLU A 240 -11.93 49.91 -31.28
C GLU A 240 -11.68 48.40 -31.37
#